data_AF-A0A7J9VI66-F1
#
_entry.id   AF-A0A7J9VI66-F1
#
_cell.length_a   1.000
_cell.length_b   1.000
_cell.length_c   1.000
_cell.angle_alpha   90.00
_cell.angle_beta   90.00
_cell.angle_gamma   90.00
#
_symmetry.space_group_name_H-M   'P 1'
#
loop_
_entity.id
_entity.type
_entity.pdbx_description
1 polymer ?
#
loop_
_entity_poly.entity_id
_entity_poly.type
_entity_poly.pdbx_seq_one_letter_code
_entity_poly.pdbx_strand_id
1 'polypeptide(L)'
;SVYLDVLRRMDRLYNTPLPYIAAWHQAPFRTDRDLAYLHLQVFSIRRAADRLKYLAGSESGMGSFVNDIAPEEMAARLRDVGKSSSGH
;
A
#
# COMPACT_ATOMS: atom_id res chain seq x y z
N SER A 1 4.32 -6.29 -15.51
CA SER A 1 3.51 -6.92 -14.45
C SER A 1 2.97 -5.82 -13.54
N VAL A 2 1.66 -5.83 -13.24
CA VAL A 2 0.98 -4.83 -12.39
C VAL A 2 1.62 -4.75 -11.00
N TYR A 3 2.03 -5.88 -10.43
CA TYR A 3 2.69 -5.94 -9.12
C TYR A 3 3.96 -5.09 -9.05
N LEU A 4 4.89 -5.30 -9.99
CA LEU A 4 6.16 -4.56 -10.01
C LEU A 4 5.96 -3.07 -10.30
N ASP A 5 4.94 -2.70 -11.07
CA ASP A 5 4.60 -1.30 -11.32
C ASP A 5 4.11 -0.62 -10.02
N VAL A 6 3.21 -1.27 -9.27
CA VAL A 6 2.73 -0.78 -7.97
C VAL A 6 3.90 -0.59 -6.99
N LEU A 7 4.79 -1.58 -6.87
CA LEU A 7 5.94 -1.48 -5.97
C LEU A 7 6.91 -0.37 -6.37
N ARG A 8 7.21 -0.21 -7.67
CA ARG A 8 8.09 0.86 -8.14
C ARG A 8 7.51 2.25 -7.88
N ARG A 9 6.18 2.41 -8.00
CA ARG A 9 5.51 3.67 -7.68
C ARG A 9 5.55 3.97 -6.18
N MET A 10 5.40 2.94 -5.34
CA MET A 10 5.57 3.05 -3.89
C MET A 10 6.98 3.52 -3.52
N ASP A 11 8.02 2.93 -4.13
CA ASP A 11 9.41 3.30 -3.87
C ASP A 11 9.74 4.74 -4.28
N ARG A 12 9.05 5.26 -5.32
CA ARG A 12 9.21 6.65 -5.81
C ARG A 12 8.36 7.67 -5.08
N LEU A 13 7.46 7.23 -4.19
CA LEU A 13 6.53 8.14 -3.50
C LEU A 13 7.26 9.10 -2.55
N TYR A 14 8.42 8.69 -2.03
CA TYR A 14 9.25 9.49 -1.14
C TYR A 14 10.73 9.37 -1.50
N ASN A 15 11.53 10.35 -1.09
CA ASN A 15 12.98 10.37 -1.31
C ASN A 15 13.76 9.34 -0.48
N THR A 16 13.09 8.58 0.39
CA THR A 16 13.69 7.50 1.19
C THR A 16 12.84 6.24 1.08
N PRO A 17 13.44 5.04 1.19
CA PRO A 17 12.73 3.78 1.04
C PRO A 17 11.46 3.73 1.88
N LEU A 18 10.35 3.33 1.26
CA LEU A 18 9.06 3.21 1.91
C LEU A 18 8.94 1.79 2.49
N PRO A 19 8.95 1.59 3.82
CA PRO A 19 8.69 0.26 4.38
C PRO A 19 7.24 -0.11 4.09
N TYR A 20 7.01 -1.28 3.51
CA TYR A 20 5.67 -1.79 3.23
C TYR A 20 5.55 -3.28 3.52
N ILE A 21 4.31 -3.70 3.76
CA ILE A 21 3.89 -5.10 3.81
C ILE A 21 3.00 -5.34 2.59
N ALA A 22 3.30 -6.38 1.82
CA ALA A 22 2.52 -6.79 0.67
C ALA A 22 2.03 -8.23 0.86
N ALA A 23 0.74 -8.48 0.63
CA ALA A 23 0.12 -9.78 0.78
C ALA A 23 -0.82 -10.07 -0.39
N TRP A 24 -0.85 -11.33 -0.83
CA TRP A 24 -1.83 -11.83 -1.78
C TRP A 24 -2.99 -12.47 -1.01
N HIS A 25 -4.18 -11.94 -1.21
CA HIS A 25 -5.41 -12.50 -0.67
C HIS A 25 -6.09 -13.28 -1.79
N GLN A 26 -6.14 -14.60 -1.63
CA GLN A 26 -6.78 -15.51 -2.57
C GLN A 26 -8.01 -16.13 -1.91
N ALA A 27 -8.94 -16.62 -2.72
CA ALA A 27 -10.09 -17.33 -2.22
C ALA A 27 -9.68 -18.58 -1.39
N PRO A 28 -10.40 -18.90 -0.30
CA PRO A 28 -10.14 -20.10 0.48
C PRO A 28 -10.20 -21.35 -0.40
N PHE A 29 -9.34 -22.33 -0.13
CA PHE A 29 -9.23 -23.49 -1.01
C PHE A 29 -10.45 -24.42 -0.96
N ARG A 30 -11.25 -24.40 0.12
CA ARG A 30 -12.25 -25.45 0.39
C ARG A 30 -13.72 -25.00 0.26
N THR A 31 -14.07 -23.78 0.65
CA THR A 31 -15.46 -23.28 0.63
C THR A 31 -15.49 -21.80 0.26
N ASP A 32 -16.65 -21.32 -0.21
CA ASP A 32 -16.97 -19.90 -0.44
C ASP A 32 -16.01 -19.17 -1.40
N ARG A 33 -15.56 -19.88 -2.44
CA ARG A 33 -14.61 -19.34 -3.43
C ARG A 33 -15.17 -18.17 -4.24
N ASP A 34 -16.48 -18.14 -4.44
CA ASP A 34 -17.23 -17.11 -5.14
C ASP A 34 -17.35 -15.81 -4.33
N LEU A 35 -17.11 -15.85 -3.01
CA LEU A 35 -17.16 -14.67 -2.14
C LEU A 35 -15.85 -13.88 -2.12
N ALA A 36 -14.78 -14.37 -2.76
CA ALA A 36 -13.47 -13.74 -2.74
C ALA A 36 -12.79 -13.73 -4.11
N TYR A 37 -12.12 -12.63 -4.42
CA TYR A 37 -11.30 -12.49 -5.62
C TYR A 37 -9.82 -12.34 -5.22
N LEU A 38 -8.94 -12.84 -6.09
CA LEU A 38 -7.50 -12.64 -5.95
C LEU A 38 -7.21 -11.14 -5.96
N HIS A 39 -6.64 -10.62 -4.88
CA HIS A 39 -6.15 -9.25 -4.85
C HIS A 39 -4.83 -9.13 -4.09
N LEU A 40 -4.06 -8.15 -4.51
CA LEU A 40 -2.86 -7.70 -3.82
C LEU A 40 -3.26 -6.60 -2.84
N GLN A 41 -2.89 -6.76 -1.57
CA GLN A 41 -2.98 -5.69 -0.59
C GLN A 41 -1.57 -5.23 -0.24
N VAL A 42 -1.31 -3.94 -0.39
CA VAL A 42 -0.04 -3.30 0.01
C VAL A 42 -0.36 -2.15 0.95
N PHE A 43 0.29 -2.13 2.11
CA PHE A 43 0.16 -1.02 3.05
C PHE A 43 1.53 -0.65 3.64
N SER A 44 1.68 0.63 3.96
CA SER A 44 2.86 1.16 4.63
C SER A 44 2.51 1.66 6.03
N ILE A 45 3.47 1.52 6.95
CA ILE A 45 3.39 2.09 8.31
C ILE A 45 3.78 3.58 8.35
N ARG A 46 4.24 4.13 7.23
CA ARG A 46 4.73 5.50 7.13
C ARG A 46 3.60 6.41 6.64
N ARG A 47 3.27 7.43 7.44
CA ARG A 47 2.17 8.37 7.13
C ARG A 47 2.61 9.57 6.28
N ALA A 48 3.87 9.96 6.38
CA ALA A 48 4.44 11.10 5.69
C ALA A 48 5.95 10.88 5.42
N ALA A 49 6.56 11.76 4.63
CA ALA A 49 7.97 11.65 4.26
C ALA A 49 8.93 11.63 5.48
N ASP A 50 8.50 12.15 6.62
CA ASP A 50 9.30 12.38 7.81
C ASP A 50 8.73 11.72 9.08
N ARG A 51 7.54 11.11 9.01
CA ARG A 51 6.87 10.51 10.19
C ARG A 51 6.76 8.99 10.07
N LEU A 52 7.64 8.30 10.79
CA LEU A 52 7.53 6.86 11.05
C LEU A 52 6.59 6.66 12.25
N LYS A 53 5.56 5.82 12.09
CA LYS A 53 4.75 5.41 13.23
C LYS A 53 5.53 4.37 14.03
N TYR A 54 5.99 4.72 15.23
CA TYR A 54 6.33 3.71 16.23
C TYR A 54 5.01 3.15 16.74
N LEU A 55 4.73 1.88 16.42
CA LEU A 55 3.59 1.13 16.96
C LEU A 55 3.79 1.00 18.48
N ALA A 56 3.30 1.96 19.25
CA ALA A 56 3.01 1.73 20.66
C ALA A 56 1.83 0.75 20.73
N GLY A 57 1.94 -0.29 21.57
CA GLY A 57 1.16 -1.53 21.51
C GLY A 57 -0.37 -1.44 21.63
N SER A 58 -0.99 -0.26 21.67
CA SER A 58 -2.45 -0.10 21.71
C SER A 58 -3.13 -0.18 20.33
N GLU A 59 -2.43 0.09 19.23
CA GLU A 59 -3.02 0.02 17.87
C GLU A 59 -2.92 -1.38 17.24
N SER A 60 -1.96 -2.19 17.71
CA SER A 60 -1.92 -3.63 17.43
C SER A 60 -3.10 -4.39 18.06
N GLY A 61 -3.85 -3.77 18.97
CA GLY A 61 -4.99 -4.37 19.67
C GLY A 61 -6.37 -4.08 19.07
N MET A 62 -6.53 -3.11 18.16
CA MET A 62 -7.86 -2.59 17.76
C MET A 62 -8.06 -2.40 16.24
N GLY A 63 -7.12 -2.83 15.39
CA GLY A 63 -7.33 -2.89 13.93
C GLY A 63 -7.68 -1.57 13.22
N SER A 64 -7.39 -0.41 13.84
CA SER A 64 -7.70 0.91 13.27
C SER A 64 -6.45 1.58 12.74
N PHE A 65 -6.37 1.67 11.40
CA PHE A 65 -5.34 2.41 10.69
C PHE A 65 -5.85 3.80 10.38
N VAL A 66 -5.50 4.80 11.20
CA VAL A 66 -5.72 6.19 10.79
C VAL A 66 -4.69 6.54 9.69
N ASN A 67 -5.12 7.15 8.60
CA ASN A 67 -4.25 7.75 7.59
C ASN A 67 -4.64 9.23 7.50
N ASP A 68 -3.65 10.12 7.56
CA ASP A 68 -3.89 11.58 7.58
C ASP A 68 -4.10 12.15 6.17
N ILE A 69 -4.17 11.30 5.14
CA ILE A 69 -4.28 11.65 3.72
C ILE A 69 -5.51 10.93 3.15
N ALA A 70 -6.34 11.66 2.41
CA ALA A 70 -7.50 11.08 1.74
C ALA A 70 -7.08 10.01 0.70
N PRO A 71 -7.80 8.88 0.58
CA PRO A 71 -7.48 7.84 -0.40
C PRO A 71 -7.33 8.34 -1.84
N GLU A 72 -8.17 9.30 -2.24
CA GLU A 72 -8.19 9.89 -3.58
C GLU A 72 -6.92 10.70 -3.85
N GLU A 73 -6.46 11.44 -2.84
CA GLU A 73 -5.25 12.24 -2.89
C GLU A 73 -4.01 11.34 -3.01
N MET A 74 -3.94 10.28 -2.20
CA MET A 74 -2.85 9.30 -2.30
C MET A 74 -2.85 8.58 -3.66
N ALA A 75 -4.03 8.22 -4.17
CA ALA A 75 -4.16 7.60 -5.50
C ALA A 75 -3.75 8.55 -6.64
N ALA A 76 -3.96 9.86 -6.51
CA ALA A 76 -3.45 10.84 -7.46
C ALA A 76 -1.91 10.90 -7.45
N ARG A 77 -1.30 11.03 -6.26
CA ARG A 77 0.16 11.06 -6.08
C ARG A 77 0.84 9.82 -6.66
N LEU A 78 0.30 8.63 -6.39
CA LEU A 78 0.80 7.36 -6.95
C LEU A 78 0.70 7.26 -8.48
N ARG A 79 -0.32 7.88 -9.07
CA ARG A 79 -0.45 7.94 -10.54
C ARG A 79 0.58 8.87 -11.15
N ASP A 80 0.85 10.01 -10.53
CA ASP A 80 1.78 11.00 -11.07
C ASP A 80 3.22 10.51 -11.07
N VAL A 81 3.68 9.84 -10.00
CA VAL A 81 5.03 9.23 -9.97
C VAL A 81 5.22 8.08 -10.99
N GLY A 82 4.12 7.49 -11.47
CA GLY A 82 4.13 6.47 -12.52
C GLY A 82 4.28 7.05 -13.93
N LYS A 83 3.76 8.25 -14.18
CA LYS A 83 3.84 8.93 -15.49
C LYS A 83 5.26 9.42 -15.80
N SER A 84 6.05 9.76 -14.77
CA SER A 84 7.44 10.24 -14.93
C SER A 84 8.41 9.19 -15.48
N SER A 85 7.97 7.94 -15.73
CA SER A 85 8.81 6.86 -16.30
C SER A 85 8.44 6.39 -17.71
N SER A 86 7.53 7.06 -18.42
CA SER A 86 7.16 6.68 -19.80
C SER A 86 7.95 7.43 -20.89
N GLY A 87 9.20 7.77 -20.63
CA GLY A 87 10.14 8.21 -21.65
C GLY A 87 11.36 7.31 -21.62
N HIS A 88 11.34 6.25 -22.44
CA HIS A 88 12.43 5.56 -23.13
C HIS A 88 11.78 4.57 -24.11
#